data_AF-A0A351QSX8-F1
#
_entry.id   AF-A0A351QSX8-F1
#
_cell.length_a   1.000
_cell.length_b   1.000
_cell.length_c   1.000
_cell.angle_alpha   90.00
_cell.angle_beta   90.00
_cell.angle_gamma   90.00
#
_symmetry.space_group_name_H-M   'P 1'
#
loop_
_entity.id
_entity.type
_entity.pdbx_description
1 polymer ?
#
loop_
_entity_poly.entity_id
_entity_poly.type
_entity_poly.pdbx_seq_one_letter_code
_entity_poly.pdbx_strand_id
1 'polypeptide(L)' 'NKISIECPLGKALYKRNLGEKAEVTSPDGSYSVVIEKLEMIK' A
#
# COMPACT_ATOMS: atom_id res chain seq x y z
N ASN A 1 7.28 5.12 10.10
CA ASN A 1 7.70 5.22 8.68
C ASN A 1 6.74 6.11 7.92
N LYS A 2 7.24 7.15 7.23
CA LYS A 2 6.44 7.88 6.24
C LYS A 2 6.66 7.19 4.90
N ILE A 3 5.57 6.78 4.23
CA ILE A 3 5.63 6.23 2.88
C ILE A 3 5.17 7.33 1.91
N SER A 4 5.94 7.59 0.86
CA SER A 4 5.50 8.52 -0.18
C SER A 4 4.51 7.84 -1.12
N ILE A 5 3.47 8.56 -1.52
CA ILE A 5 2.48 8.09 -2.51
C ILE A 5 3.09 7.79 -3.88
N GLU A 6 4.23 8.41 -4.19
CA GLU A 6 4.98 8.19 -5.44
C GLU A 6 5.70 6.85 -5.47
N CYS A 7 5.91 6.20 -4.31
CA CYS A 7 6.45 4.85 -4.25
C CYS A 7 5.39 3.83 -4.70
N PRO A 8 5.80 2.70 -5.30
CA PRO A 8 4.88 1.68 -5.79
C PRO A 8 3.95 1.17 -4.68
N LEU A 9 4.45 1.05 -3.44
CA LEU A 9 3.65 0.69 -2.27
C LEU A 9 2.59 1.75 -1.94
N GLY A 10 2.99 3.02 -1.88
CA GLY A 10 2.09 4.13 -1.58
C GLY A 10 1.00 4.27 -2.65
N LYS A 11 1.36 4.14 -3.93
CA LYS A 11 0.43 4.14 -5.06
C LYS A 11 -0.53 2.95 -5.05
N ALA A 12 -0.04 1.77 -4.67
CA ALA A 12 -0.86 0.57 -4.59
C ALA A 12 -1.83 0.58 -3.41
N LEU A 13 -1.47 1.24 -2.30
CA LEU A 13 -2.33 1.47 -1.14
C LEU A 13 -3.30 2.66 -1.34
N TYR A 14 -2.91 3.64 -2.14
CA TYR A 14 -3.75 4.79 -2.47
C TYR A 14 -4.99 4.34 -3.25
N LYS A 15 -6.19 4.66 -2.74
CA LYS A 15 -7.53 4.19 -3.18
C LYS A 15 -7.96 2.77 -2.76
N ARG A 16 -7.20 2.06 -1.93
CA ARG A 16 -7.61 0.74 -1.41
C ARG A 16 -8.40 0.87 -0.10
N ASN A 17 -9.28 -0.08 0.15
CA ASN A 17 -10.06 -0.15 1.38
C ASN A 17 -9.40 -1.06 2.44
N LEU A 18 -9.84 -0.92 3.70
CA LEU A 18 -9.51 -1.86 4.78
C LEU A 18 -9.86 -3.29 4.38
N GLY A 19 -8.92 -4.22 4.52
CA GLY A 19 -9.07 -5.63 4.15
C GLY A 19 -8.74 -5.94 2.68
N GLU A 20 -8.40 -4.94 1.87
CA GLU A 20 -8.08 -5.14 0.46
C GLU A 20 -6.63 -5.59 0.26
N LYS A 21 -6.40 -6.50 -0.69
CA LYS A 21 -5.05 -6.95 -1.09
C LYS A 21 -4.51 -6.04 -2.19
N ALA A 22 -3.43 -5.33 -1.90
CA ALA A 22 -2.72 -4.50 -2.86
C ALA A 22 -1.53 -5.26 -3.46
N GLU A 23 -1.52 -5.41 -4.78
CA GLU A 23 -0.36 -5.92 -5.50
C GLU A 23 0.55 -4.77 -5.88
N VAL A 24 1.81 -4.89 -5.48
CA VAL A 24 2.83 -3.87 -5.65
C VAL A 24 3.87 -4.40 -6.60
N THR A 25 3.87 -3.85 -7.80
CA THR A 25 4.88 -4.17 -8.81
C THR A 25 6.05 -3.22 -8.62
N SER A 26 7.16 -3.74 -8.09
CA SER A 26 8.44 -3.04 -8.09
C SER A 26 9.30 -3.52 -9.26
N PRO A 27 10.23 -2.70 -9.77
CA PRO A 27 11.16 -3.10 -10.83
C PRO A 27 12.01 -4.32 -10.49
N ASP A 28 12.21 -4.60 -9.20
CA ASP A 28 12.97 -5.76 -8.70
C ASP A 28 12.08 -7.02 -8.48
N GLY A 29 10.76 -6.87 -8.51
CA GLY A 29 9.82 -7.96 -8.25
C GLY A 29 8.47 -7.48 -7.72
N SER A 30 7.43 -8.28 -7.96
CA SER A 30 6.06 -8.00 -7.51
C SER A 30 5.81 -8.66 -6.15
N TYR A 31 5.15 -7.96 -5.23
CA TYR A 31 4.73 -8.51 -3.94
C TYR A 31 3.32 -8.04 -3.58
N SER A 32 2.58 -8.90 -2.87
CA SER A 32 1.21 -8.62 -2.45
C SER A 32 1.20 -8.24 -0.98
N VAL A 33 0.63 -7.09 -0.65
CA VAL A 33 0.41 -6.65 0.73
C VAL A 33 -1.08 -6.62 1.04
N VAL A 34 -1.44 -6.88 2.29
CA VAL A 34 -2.85 -6.83 2.75
C VAL A 34 -2.99 -5.70 3.74
N ILE A 35 -4.02 -4.88 3.54
CA ILE A 35 -4.33 -3.79 4.46
C ILE A 35 -5.08 -4.39 5.65
N GLU A 36 -4.36 -4.75 6.71
CA GLU A 36 -4.98 -5.29 7.92
C GLU A 36 -5.67 -4.19 8.76
N LYS A 37 -5.07 -3.01 8.85
CA LYS A 37 -5.57 -1.89 9.67
C LYS A 37 -5.23 -0.54 9.03
N LEU A 38 -6.12 0.42 9.21
CA LEU A 38 -6.03 1.81 8.75
C LEU A 38 -6.34 2.67 9.97
N GLU A 39 -5.28 3.20 10.59
CA GLU A 39 -5.41 4.09 11.72
C GLU A 39 -5.20 5.53 11.24
N MET A 40 -6.26 6.32 11.25
CA MET A 40 -6.17 7.75 11.05
C MET A 40 -5.83 8.41 12.38
N ILE A 41 -4.61 8.92 12.50
CA ILE A 41 -4.18 9.72 13.64
C ILE A 41 -4.76 11.13 13.42
N LYS A 42 -5.71 11.54 14.26
CA LYS A 42 -6.30 12.89 14.27
C LYS A 42 -5.37 13.90 14.93
#